data_AF-A0A5M6IHG0-F1
#
_entry.id   AF-A0A5M6IHG0-F1
#
_cell.length_a   1.000
_cell.length_b   1.000
_cell.length_c   1.000
_cell.angle_alpha   90.00
_cell.angle_beta   90.00
_cell.angle_gamma   90.00
#
_symmetry.space_group_name_H-M   'P 1'
#
loop_
_entity.id
_entity.type
_entity.pdbx_description
1 polymer ?
#
loop_
_entity_poly.entity_id
_entity_poly.type
_entity_poly.pdbx_seq_one_letter_code
_entity_poly.pdbx_strand_id
1 'polypeptide(L)'
;MKEYEEFYVYWSGPHELQYDEEAEAYSIKSTPIDLDGSLIVYAIYGQHPVFGRDSLLYIGQTKNLNLRSVDHFKKRGRFWYQISPSIHIGSVCDENENPITNQSILSDVEEILIASHVPPMNARTINCPNIKCKDKLVYNFWNRGQLLPICSGYWFDYTDTGK
;
A
#
# COMPACT_ATOMS: atom_id res chain seq x y z
N MET A 1 -0.47 30.13 -5.05
CA MET A 1 -1.48 29.07 -4.90
C MET A 1 -0.74 27.75 -5.00
N LYS A 2 -0.96 26.82 -4.08
CA LYS A 2 -0.42 25.45 -4.23
C LYS A 2 -1.16 24.79 -5.38
N GLU A 3 -0.39 24.25 -6.33
CA GLU A 3 -0.92 23.57 -7.53
C GLU A 3 -1.31 22.12 -7.24
N TYR A 4 -0.78 21.55 -6.15
CA TYR A 4 -1.05 20.17 -5.72
C TYR A 4 -1.20 20.09 -4.20
N GLU A 5 -2.03 19.15 -3.75
CA GLU A 5 -2.11 18.69 -2.36
C GLU A 5 -1.06 17.58 -2.14
N GLU A 6 -0.23 17.73 -1.12
CA GLU A 6 0.92 16.86 -0.88
C GLU A 6 0.70 15.93 0.31
N PHE A 7 1.03 14.65 0.11
CA PHE A 7 0.95 13.62 1.13
C PHE A 7 2.29 12.91 1.29
N TYR A 8 2.64 12.62 2.53
CA TYR A 8 3.93 12.08 2.92
C TYR A 8 3.71 10.69 3.52
N VAL A 9 4.29 9.66 2.91
CA VAL A 9 4.17 8.27 3.36
C VAL A 9 5.49 7.79 3.91
N TYR A 10 5.52 7.49 5.19
CA TYR A 10 6.69 7.03 5.92
C TYR A 10 6.66 5.51 6.06
N TRP A 11 7.51 4.82 5.29
CA TRP A 11 7.48 3.36 5.19
C TRP A 11 8.43 2.69 6.20
N SER A 12 7.92 1.65 6.85
CA SER A 12 8.67 0.73 7.71
C SER A 12 8.59 -0.70 7.17
N GLY A 13 9.61 -1.52 7.46
CA GLY A 13 9.71 -2.90 7.00
C GLY A 13 11.12 -3.20 6.46
N PRO A 14 11.31 -4.30 5.71
CA PRO A 14 10.34 -5.38 5.53
C PRO A 14 10.02 -6.04 6.88
N HIS A 15 8.73 -6.22 7.16
CA HIS A 15 8.28 -6.99 8.32
C HIS A 15 7.98 -8.41 7.89
N GLU A 16 8.68 -9.37 8.49
CA GLU A 16 8.48 -10.79 8.24
C GLU A 16 7.21 -11.30 8.91
N LEU A 17 6.56 -12.25 8.26
CA LEU A 17 5.38 -12.93 8.79
C LEU A 17 5.77 -14.21 9.51
N GLN A 18 5.09 -14.49 10.61
CA GLN A 18 5.24 -15.71 11.39
C GLN A 18 3.98 -16.55 11.30
N TYR A 19 4.17 -17.86 11.18
CA TYR A 19 3.06 -18.79 11.18
C TYR A 19 2.54 -19.02 12.59
N ASP A 20 1.24 -18.88 12.77
CA ASP A 20 0.51 -19.25 13.97
C ASP A 20 -0.23 -20.57 13.70
N GLU A 21 0.18 -21.62 14.42
CA GLU A 21 -0.38 -22.97 14.27
C GLU A 21 -1.84 -23.04 14.73
N GLU A 22 -2.22 -22.30 15.78
CA GLU A 22 -3.58 -22.32 16.32
C GLU A 22 -4.55 -21.59 15.39
N ALA A 23 -4.11 -20.47 14.81
CA ALA A 23 -4.91 -19.67 13.88
C ALA A 23 -4.89 -20.19 12.43
N GLU A 24 -4.04 -21.18 12.11
CA GLU A 24 -3.73 -21.62 10.73
C GLU A 24 -3.46 -20.44 9.77
N ALA A 25 -2.75 -19.42 10.23
CA ALA A 25 -2.54 -18.18 9.49
C ALA A 25 -1.16 -17.56 9.76
N TYR A 26 -0.67 -16.76 8.82
CA TYR A 26 0.50 -15.93 9.09
C TYR A 26 0.11 -14.54 9.62
N SER A 27 0.85 -14.06 10.61
CA SER A 27 0.67 -12.75 11.23
C SER A 27 2.02 -12.03 11.41
N ILE A 28 1.97 -10.72 11.62
CA ILE A 28 3.19 -9.94 11.89
C ILE A 28 3.56 -10.14 13.35
N LYS A 29 4.79 -10.57 13.61
CA LYS A 29 5.29 -10.89 14.97
C LYS A 29 5.14 -9.74 15.97
N SER A 30 5.33 -8.52 15.50
CA SER A 30 5.18 -7.30 16.27
C SER A 30 4.66 -6.21 15.35
N THR A 31 3.37 -5.89 15.45
CA THR A 31 2.89 -4.62 14.91
C THR A 31 3.66 -3.51 15.63
N PRO A 32 4.24 -2.53 14.93
CA PRO A 32 4.77 -1.34 15.58
C PRO A 32 3.70 -0.77 16.53
N ILE A 33 4.08 -0.55 17.79
CA ILE A 33 3.17 -0.23 18.91
C ILE A 33 2.31 1.01 18.63
N ASP A 34 2.80 1.92 17.78
CA ASP A 34 2.15 3.19 17.44
C ASP A 34 1.10 3.13 16.31
N LEU A 35 0.72 1.93 15.85
CA LEU A 35 -0.22 1.77 14.74
C LEU A 35 -1.65 1.40 15.14
N ASP A 36 -1.94 1.24 16.44
CA ASP A 36 -3.27 0.81 16.88
C ASP A 36 -4.33 1.90 16.60
N GLY A 37 -5.32 1.57 15.77
CA GLY A 37 -6.37 2.48 15.31
C GLY A 37 -5.97 3.47 14.21
N SER A 38 -4.69 3.51 13.82
CA SER A 38 -4.17 4.43 12.79
C SER A 38 -4.54 3.95 11.38
N LEU A 39 -4.84 4.92 10.52
CA LEU A 39 -5.06 4.70 9.09
C LEU A 39 -3.72 4.49 8.39
N ILE A 40 -3.49 3.30 7.85
CA ILE A 40 -2.23 2.94 7.22
C ILE A 40 -2.42 2.38 5.81
N VAL A 41 -1.41 2.62 4.97
CA VAL A 41 -1.20 1.86 3.74
C VAL A 41 -0.17 0.77 4.01
N TYR A 42 -0.24 -0.33 3.26
CA TYR A 42 0.73 -1.41 3.33
C TYR A 42 1.01 -1.96 1.94
N ALA A 43 2.20 -2.50 1.76
CA ALA A 43 2.65 -3.14 0.53
C ALA A 43 3.15 -4.55 0.85
N ILE A 44 2.64 -5.55 0.13
CA ILE A 44 3.04 -6.95 0.25
C ILE A 44 4.05 -7.26 -0.84
N TYR A 45 5.16 -7.86 -0.43
CA TYR A 45 6.24 -8.33 -1.29
C TYR A 45 6.36 -9.85 -1.18
N GLY A 46 6.78 -10.49 -2.26
CA GLY A 46 6.95 -11.93 -2.31
C GLY A 46 7.51 -12.39 -3.63
N GLN A 47 7.26 -13.66 -3.98
CA GLN A 47 7.80 -14.25 -5.19
C GLN A 47 6.81 -14.10 -6.35
N HIS A 48 7.25 -13.42 -7.42
CA HIS A 48 6.52 -13.33 -8.68
C HIS A 48 7.17 -14.25 -9.73
N PRO A 49 6.41 -15.07 -10.48
CA PRO A 49 6.98 -15.99 -11.47
C PRO A 49 7.83 -15.32 -12.56
N VAL A 50 7.52 -14.06 -12.91
CA VAL A 50 8.22 -13.30 -13.96
C VAL A 50 9.28 -12.36 -13.39
N PHE A 51 9.01 -11.73 -12.24
CA PHE A 51 9.87 -10.67 -11.70
C PHE A 51 10.84 -11.16 -10.61
N GLY A 52 10.69 -12.42 -10.17
CA GLY A 52 11.59 -13.04 -9.20
C GLY A 52 11.16 -12.83 -7.76
N ARG A 53 12.14 -12.89 -6.85
CA ARG A 53 11.93 -12.72 -5.40
C ARG A 53 11.75 -11.25 -5.04
N ASP A 54 11.20 -10.99 -3.86
CA ASP A 54 11.02 -9.65 -3.28
C ASP A 54 10.36 -8.64 -4.22
N SER A 55 9.43 -9.13 -5.05
CA SER A 55 8.66 -8.32 -5.99
C SER A 55 7.44 -7.73 -5.29
N LEU A 56 7.11 -6.48 -5.59
CA LEU A 56 5.87 -5.86 -5.14
C LEU A 56 4.68 -6.62 -5.74
N LEU A 57 3.87 -7.23 -4.88
CA LEU A 57 2.71 -8.02 -5.30
C LEU A 57 1.41 -7.27 -5.13
N TYR A 58 1.27 -6.51 -4.03
CA TYR A 58 0.01 -5.89 -3.66
C TYR A 58 0.20 -4.63 -2.83
N ILE A 59 -0.66 -3.64 -3.02
CA ILE A 59 -0.79 -2.46 -2.16
C ILE A 59 -2.22 -2.41 -1.62
N GLY A 60 -2.36 -2.11 -0.34
CA GLY A 60 -3.65 -1.97 0.30
C GLY A 60 -3.67 -0.94 1.43
N GLN A 61 -4.86 -0.63 1.93
CA GLN A 61 -5.06 0.15 3.15
C GLN A 61 -5.81 -0.61 4.25
N THR A 62 -5.61 -0.25 5.52
CA THR A 62 -6.33 -0.83 6.66
C THR A 62 -6.28 0.07 7.89
N LYS A 63 -7.19 -0.17 8.86
CA LYS A 63 -7.12 0.35 10.24
C LYS A 63 -6.57 -0.69 11.23
N ASN A 64 -6.57 -1.95 10.83
CA ASN A 64 -6.11 -3.06 11.66
C ASN A 64 -5.28 -3.99 10.78
N LEU A 65 -3.96 -3.89 10.94
CA LEU A 65 -3.03 -4.66 10.13
C LEU A 65 -3.07 -6.15 10.47
N ASN A 66 -3.29 -6.50 11.73
CA ASN A 66 -3.30 -7.89 12.18
C ASN A 66 -4.48 -8.65 11.57
N LEU A 67 -5.69 -8.10 11.68
CA LEU A 67 -6.88 -8.68 11.04
C LEU A 67 -6.70 -8.79 9.53
N ARG A 68 -6.13 -7.76 8.89
CA ARG A 68 -5.93 -7.75 7.45
C ARG A 68 -4.85 -8.75 7.00
N SER A 69 -3.79 -8.92 7.78
CA SER A 69 -2.73 -9.89 7.53
C SER A 69 -3.29 -11.30 7.65
N VAL A 70 -4.04 -11.60 8.71
CA VAL A 70 -4.70 -12.91 8.85
C VAL A 70 -5.63 -13.19 7.68
N ASP A 71 -6.42 -12.23 7.21
CA ASP A 71 -7.32 -12.44 6.06
C ASP A 71 -6.57 -12.75 4.76
N HIS A 72 -5.43 -12.09 4.53
CA HIS A 72 -4.57 -12.29 3.37
C HIS A 72 -3.81 -13.62 3.39
N PHE A 73 -3.33 -14.03 4.57
CA PHE A 73 -2.40 -15.14 4.77
C PHE A 73 -2.96 -16.32 5.57
N LYS A 74 -4.28 -16.39 5.80
CA LYS A 74 -4.93 -17.62 6.27
C LYS A 74 -4.84 -18.72 5.22
N LYS A 75 -5.05 -19.96 5.64
CA LYS A 75 -5.20 -21.11 4.73
C LYS A 75 -6.25 -20.82 3.63
N ARG A 76 -5.86 -21.02 2.37
CA ARG A 76 -6.63 -20.64 1.16
C ARG A 76 -6.84 -19.12 0.96
N GLY A 77 -6.18 -18.29 1.74
CA GLY A 77 -6.08 -16.85 1.52
C GLY A 77 -5.28 -16.52 0.26
N ARG A 78 -5.39 -15.27 -0.21
CA ARG A 78 -4.82 -14.81 -1.48
C ARG A 78 -3.31 -15.05 -1.57
N PHE A 79 -2.60 -14.92 -0.46
CA PHE A 79 -1.14 -14.99 -0.42
C PHE A 79 -0.61 -16.23 0.32
N TRP A 80 -1.47 -17.22 0.62
CA TRP A 80 -1.10 -18.43 1.35
C TRP A 80 0.07 -19.20 0.72
N TYR A 81 0.14 -19.25 -0.61
CA TYR A 81 1.17 -19.99 -1.34
C TYR A 81 2.43 -19.16 -1.64
N GLN A 82 2.51 -17.92 -1.13
CA GLN A 82 3.71 -17.10 -1.28
C GLN A 82 4.84 -17.66 -0.42
N ILE A 83 6.04 -17.72 -1.00
CA ILE A 83 7.25 -18.14 -0.29
C ILE A 83 7.86 -16.90 0.35
N SER A 84 8.04 -16.92 1.67
CA SER A 84 8.64 -15.83 2.46
C SER A 84 8.05 -14.43 2.16
N PRO A 85 6.71 -14.25 2.25
CA PRO A 85 6.12 -12.94 2.07
C PRO A 85 6.56 -11.95 3.15
N SER A 86 6.71 -10.69 2.77
CA SER A 86 7.00 -9.59 3.68
C SER A 86 6.04 -8.43 3.48
N ILE A 87 5.85 -7.63 4.52
CA ILE A 87 4.96 -6.46 4.50
C ILE A 87 5.76 -5.20 4.82
N HIS A 88 5.60 -4.19 3.99
CA HIS A 88 5.98 -2.82 4.32
C HIS A 88 4.75 -2.05 4.75
N ILE A 89 4.89 -1.22 5.79
CA ILE A 89 3.80 -0.46 6.39
C ILE A 89 4.10 1.02 6.23
N GLY A 90 3.20 1.76 5.60
CA GLY A 90 3.30 3.20 5.37
C GLY A 90 2.33 3.97 6.26
N SER A 91 2.87 4.84 7.11
CA SER A 91 2.10 5.85 7.83
C SER A 91 1.94 7.08 6.95
N VAL A 92 0.70 7.56 6.76
CA VAL A 92 0.39 8.68 5.87
C VAL A 92 0.20 9.95 6.69
N CYS A 93 0.94 10.99 6.33
CA CYS A 93 0.89 12.32 6.94
C CYS A 93 0.56 13.41 5.93
N ASP A 94 0.04 14.53 6.43
CA ASP A 94 -0.08 15.78 5.67
C ASP A 94 1.27 16.52 5.57
N GLU A 95 1.26 17.69 4.92
CA GLU A 95 2.43 18.58 4.79
C GLU A 95 3.01 19.09 6.11
N ASN A 96 2.25 19.03 7.19
CA ASN A 96 2.67 19.43 8.53
C ASN A 96 3.08 18.21 9.37
N GLU A 97 3.29 17.06 8.73
CA GLU A 97 3.61 15.77 9.35
C GLU A 97 2.54 15.23 10.30
N ASN A 98 1.31 15.75 10.24
CA ASN A 98 0.22 15.23 11.05
C ASN A 98 -0.34 13.94 10.43
N PRO A 99 -0.58 12.88 11.23
CA PRO A 99 -1.14 11.64 10.74
C PRO A 99 -2.57 11.85 10.20
N ILE A 100 -2.84 11.29 9.02
CA ILE A 100 -4.14 11.40 8.38
C ILE A 100 -5.16 10.52 9.11
N THR A 101 -6.29 11.11 9.49
CA THR A 101 -7.43 10.42 10.11
C THR A 101 -8.60 10.20 9.14
N ASN A 102 -8.53 10.79 7.95
CA ASN A 102 -9.58 10.71 6.93
C ASN A 102 -9.37 9.51 5.98
N GLN A 103 -10.33 8.59 5.97
CA GLN A 103 -10.33 7.39 5.11
C GLN A 103 -10.35 7.73 3.61
N SER A 104 -11.00 8.84 3.22
CA SER A 104 -11.05 9.26 1.81
C SER A 104 -9.65 9.57 1.29
N ILE A 105 -8.87 10.34 2.06
CA ILE A 105 -7.50 10.70 1.72
C ILE A 105 -6.62 9.44 1.61
N LEU A 106 -6.76 8.52 2.57
CA LEU A 106 -6.03 7.25 2.52
C LEU A 106 -6.36 6.42 1.26
N SER A 107 -7.62 6.47 0.83
CA SER A 107 -8.06 5.79 -0.39
C SER A 107 -7.45 6.45 -1.63
N ASP A 108 -7.38 7.78 -1.67
CA ASP A 108 -6.74 8.49 -2.78
C ASP A 108 -5.24 8.17 -2.86
N VAL A 109 -4.55 8.11 -1.72
CA VAL A 109 -3.14 7.70 -1.65
C VAL A 109 -2.96 6.24 -2.11
N GLU A 110 -3.79 5.30 -1.65
CA GLU A 110 -3.79 3.91 -2.11
C GLU A 110 -3.96 3.82 -3.63
N GLU A 111 -4.92 4.57 -4.18
CA GLU A 111 -5.20 4.58 -5.62
C GLU A 111 -4.03 5.11 -6.45
N ILE A 112 -3.42 6.22 -6.05
CA ILE A 112 -2.23 6.79 -6.72
C ILE A 112 -1.07 5.80 -6.70
N LEU A 113 -0.84 5.14 -5.56
CA LEU A 113 0.21 4.14 -5.42
C LEU A 113 -0.04 2.92 -6.30
N ILE A 114 -1.27 2.41 -6.35
CA ILE A 114 -1.62 1.27 -7.22
C ILE A 114 -1.43 1.64 -8.70
N ALA A 115 -1.97 2.79 -9.13
CA ALA A 115 -1.88 3.21 -10.52
C ALA A 115 -0.42 3.44 -10.97
N SER A 116 0.42 3.95 -10.07
CA SER A 116 1.84 4.23 -10.38
C SER A 116 2.70 2.97 -10.49
N HIS A 117 2.34 1.89 -9.81
CA HIS A 117 3.19 0.68 -9.73
C HIS A 117 2.58 -0.55 -10.39
N VAL A 118 1.28 -0.54 -10.67
CA VAL A 118 0.55 -1.64 -11.32
C VAL A 118 0.88 -3.01 -10.68
N PRO A 119 0.75 -3.15 -9.34
CA PRO A 119 1.07 -4.39 -8.66
C PRO A 119 0.19 -5.55 -9.18
N PRO A 120 0.77 -6.74 -9.45
CA PRO A 120 0.12 -7.81 -10.21
C PRO A 120 -1.09 -8.43 -9.51
N MET A 121 -1.19 -8.34 -8.17
CA MET A 121 -2.29 -8.91 -7.38
C MET A 121 -3.33 -7.87 -6.95
N ASN A 122 -3.19 -6.61 -7.39
CA ASN A 122 -4.29 -5.65 -7.33
C ASN A 122 -5.13 -5.81 -8.59
N ALA A 123 -6.46 -5.88 -8.44
CA ALA A 123 -7.39 -5.91 -9.58
C ALA A 123 -8.05 -4.55 -9.83
N ARG A 124 -8.16 -3.73 -8.78
CA ARG A 124 -8.85 -2.44 -8.79
C ARG A 124 -7.83 -1.32 -9.01
N THR A 125 -8.22 -0.28 -9.74
CA THR A 125 -7.45 0.97 -9.89
C THR A 125 -6.08 0.80 -10.58
N ILE A 126 -5.85 -0.31 -11.28
CA ILE A 126 -4.58 -0.53 -11.99
C ILE A 126 -4.37 0.49 -13.11
N ASN A 127 -5.44 0.78 -13.86
CA ASN A 127 -5.31 1.51 -15.12
C ASN A 127 -5.45 3.03 -14.97
N CYS A 128 -6.15 3.49 -13.94
CA CYS A 128 -6.40 4.92 -13.70
C CYS A 128 -6.89 5.11 -12.25
N PRO A 129 -6.29 6.01 -11.45
CA PRO A 129 -6.85 6.47 -10.19
C PRO A 129 -8.10 7.32 -10.44
N ASN A 130 -8.92 7.53 -9.41
CA ASN A 130 -10.08 8.42 -9.53
C ASN A 130 -9.66 9.84 -9.97
N ILE A 131 -10.49 10.52 -10.76
CA ILE A 131 -10.22 11.90 -11.23
C ILE A 131 -9.94 12.88 -10.09
N LYS A 132 -10.47 12.60 -8.89
CA LYS A 132 -10.20 13.36 -7.65
C LYS A 132 -8.74 13.31 -7.18
N CYS A 133 -7.93 12.42 -7.75
CA CYS A 133 -6.52 12.26 -7.42
C CYS A 133 -5.60 13.12 -8.30
N LYS A 134 -6.14 13.79 -9.32
CA LYS A 134 -5.34 14.53 -10.32
C LYS A 134 -4.40 15.56 -9.69
N ASP A 135 -4.90 16.29 -8.70
CA ASP A 135 -4.18 17.39 -8.06
C ASP A 135 -3.46 16.93 -6.77
N LYS A 136 -3.14 15.62 -6.67
CA LYS A 136 -2.50 15.03 -5.48
C LYS A 136 -1.14 14.45 -5.80
N LEU A 137 -0.21 14.64 -4.88
CA LEU A 137 1.16 14.15 -4.95
C LEU A 137 1.50 13.35 -3.69
N VAL A 138 2.05 12.15 -3.88
CA VAL A 138 2.42 11.24 -2.80
C VAL A 138 3.94 11.07 -2.81
N TYR A 139 4.56 11.44 -1.70
CA TYR A 139 5.99 11.28 -1.45
C TYR A 139 6.22 10.05 -0.57
N ASN A 140 7.07 9.12 -1.03
CA ASN A 140 7.39 7.88 -0.32
C ASN A 140 8.79 7.97 0.32
N PHE A 141 8.83 7.99 1.64
CA PHE A 141 10.06 8.08 2.44
C PHE A 141 10.44 6.76 3.11
N TRP A 142 11.71 6.70 3.53
CA TRP A 142 12.29 5.58 4.28
C TRP A 142 12.26 4.26 3.52
N ASN A 143 11.92 3.14 4.18
CA ASN A 143 12.04 1.83 3.59
C ASN A 143 10.82 1.48 2.72
N ARG A 144 10.75 2.09 1.54
CA ARG A 144 9.63 1.97 0.59
C ARG A 144 9.71 0.76 -0.33
N GLY A 145 10.74 -0.08 -0.20
CA GLY A 145 10.98 -1.20 -1.11
C GLY A 145 11.15 -0.74 -2.57
N GLN A 146 10.32 -1.29 -3.46
CA GLN A 146 10.32 -1.00 -4.91
C GLN A 146 9.47 0.22 -5.29
N LEU A 147 8.84 0.91 -4.33
CA LEU A 147 8.00 2.07 -4.64
C LEU A 147 8.84 3.25 -5.16
N LEU A 148 8.29 4.01 -6.10
CA LEU A 148 8.87 5.25 -6.59
C LEU A 148 8.88 6.30 -5.46
N PRO A 149 9.90 7.17 -5.39
CA PRO A 149 9.98 8.19 -4.35
C PRO A 149 8.84 9.21 -4.41
N ILE A 150 8.30 9.47 -5.61
CA ILE A 150 7.21 10.42 -5.84
C ILE A 150 6.22 9.80 -6.82
N CYS A 151 4.93 9.85 -6.49
CA CYS A 151 3.82 9.37 -7.31
C CYS A 151 2.78 10.47 -7.47
N SER A 152 2.34 10.75 -8.70
CA SER A 152 1.33 11.78 -8.98
C SER A 152 0.09 11.15 -9.59
N GLY A 153 -1.09 11.62 -9.18
CA GLY A 153 -2.34 11.24 -9.83
C GLY A 153 -2.57 11.92 -11.18
N TYR A 154 -1.75 12.90 -11.57
CA TYR A 154 -1.91 13.68 -12.79
C TYR A 154 -1.73 12.86 -14.08
N TRP A 155 -0.80 11.91 -14.08
CA TRP A 155 -0.36 11.19 -15.31
C TRP A 155 -1.42 10.30 -15.95
N PHE A 156 -2.56 10.10 -15.29
CA PHE A 156 -3.57 9.12 -15.67
C PHE A 156 -4.84 9.76 -16.24
N ASP A 157 -4.87 11.08 -16.41
CA ASP A 157 -5.95 11.79 -17.11
C ASP A 157 -5.82 11.63 -18.63
N TYR A 158 -5.85 10.39 -19.11
CA TYR A 158 -6.17 10.08 -20.50
C TYR A 158 -7.67 9.87 -20.61
N THR A 159 -8.45 10.91 -20.29
CA THR A 159 -9.72 11.04 -20.99
C THR A 159 -9.36 11.47 -22.42
N ASP A 160 -9.34 10.48 -23.30
CA ASP A 160 -9.44 10.68 -24.73
C ASP A 160 -10.74 11.46 -24.97
N THR A 161 -10.67 12.80 -24.93
CA THR A 161 -11.74 13.68 -25.40
C THR A 161 -11.71 13.67 -26.93
N GLY A 162 -11.87 12.46 -27.50
CA GLY A 162 -12.34 12.25 -28.85
C GLY A 162 -13.86 12.33 -28.87
N LYS A 163 -14.41 13.52 -28.59
CA LYS A 163 -15.74 13.96 -29.02
C LYS A 163 -15.75 15.46 -29.25
#